data_AF-A0A1W9MSF8-F1
#
_entry.id   AF-A0A1W9MSF8-F1
#
_cell.length_a   1.000
_cell.length_b   1.000
_cell.length_c   1.000
_cell.angle_alpha   90.00
_cell.angle_beta   90.00
_cell.angle_gamma   90.00
#
_symmetry.space_group_name_H-M   'P 1'
#
loop_
_entity.id
_entity.type
_entity.pdbx_description
1 polymer ?
#
loop_
_entity_poly.entity_id
_entity_poly.type
_entity_poly.pdbx_seq_one_letter_code
_entity_poly.pdbx_strand_id
1 'polypeptide(L)'
;MVKSIVGEENFIDMQPNRSNNYCCGGGGGFLQSGYKEERLQYGKLKDGQIQETKADYCIAGCHNCHAQIHELSEHYGAGYGVVHLWTLICLSLGILGPKEREYLHDDLKNVNVFHPEQAEE
;
A
#
# COMPACT_ATOMS: atom_id res chain seq x y z
N MET A 1 -14.73 4.12 -4.53
CA MET A 1 -13.77 3.25 -5.22
C MET A 1 -13.03 2.33 -4.27
N VAL A 2 -12.22 2.80 -3.31
CA VAL A 2 -11.48 1.87 -2.41
C VAL A 2 -12.42 0.91 -1.67
N LYS A 3 -13.48 1.42 -1.06
CA LYS A 3 -14.54 0.63 -0.39
C LYS A 3 -15.20 -0.43 -1.29
N SER A 4 -15.33 -0.18 -2.59
CA SER A 4 -15.90 -1.17 -3.53
C SER A 4 -14.90 -2.24 -3.96
N ILE A 5 -13.61 -2.06 -3.65
CA ILE A 5 -12.54 -3.02 -3.94
C ILE A 5 -12.29 -3.92 -2.73
N VAL A 6 -12.25 -3.35 -1.52
CA VAL A 6 -11.89 -4.07 -0.30
C VAL A 6 -13.09 -4.46 0.57
N GLY A 7 -14.30 -4.00 0.26
CA GLY A 7 -15.46 -4.08 1.16
C GLY A 7 -15.50 -2.89 2.11
N GLU A 8 -16.70 -2.46 2.50
CA GLU A 8 -16.89 -1.30 3.39
C GLU A 8 -16.40 -1.63 4.81
N GLU A 9 -16.60 -2.87 5.25
CA GLU A 9 -16.25 -3.41 6.55
C GLU A 9 -14.74 -3.54 6.78
N ASN A 10 -13.95 -3.63 5.70
CA ASN A 10 -12.49 -3.72 5.77
C ASN A 10 -11.80 -2.37 5.58
N PHE A 11 -12.55 -1.32 5.23
CA PHE A 11 -11.98 0.00 5.01
C PHE A 11 -11.86 0.78 6.32
N ILE A 12 -10.62 1.06 6.71
CA ILE A 12 -10.29 1.93 7.84
C ILE A 12 -9.63 3.19 7.27
N ASP A 13 -10.22 4.36 7.55
CA ASP A 13 -9.64 5.64 7.14
C ASP A 13 -8.62 6.13 8.17
N MET A 14 -7.60 6.85 7.71
CA MET A 14 -6.63 7.49 8.59
C MET A 14 -7.23 8.75 9.23
N GLN A 15 -6.70 9.20 10.37
CA GLN A 15 -7.04 10.50 10.93
C GLN A 15 -5.75 11.29 11.23
N PRO A 16 -5.64 12.57 10.84
CA PRO A 16 -6.54 13.33 9.97
C PRO A 16 -6.56 12.81 8.51
N ASN A 17 -7.68 12.99 7.80
CA ASN A 17 -7.84 12.55 6.39
C ASN A 17 -7.99 13.71 5.38
N ARG A 18 -8.16 13.34 4.11
CA ARG A 18 -8.41 14.24 2.97
C ARG A 18 -7.34 15.35 2.90
N SER A 19 -7.75 16.61 2.85
CA SER A 19 -6.85 17.77 2.75
C SER A 19 -5.95 17.95 3.97
N ASN A 20 -6.30 17.33 5.11
CA ASN A 20 -5.51 17.42 6.33
C ASN A 20 -4.60 16.19 6.52
N ASN A 21 -4.59 15.25 5.56
CA ASN A 21 -3.77 14.06 5.66
C ASN A 21 -2.27 14.37 5.52
N TYR A 22 -1.42 13.61 6.19
CA TYR A 22 0.01 13.83 6.15
C TYR A 22 0.65 13.30 4.85
N CYS A 23 1.72 13.94 4.40
CA CYS A 23 2.53 13.46 3.29
C CYS A 23 3.40 12.28 3.75
N CYS A 24 3.73 11.34 2.85
CA CYS A 24 4.64 10.23 3.16
C CYS A 24 6.10 10.67 3.34
N GLY A 25 6.48 11.81 2.75
CA GLY A 25 7.86 12.32 2.72
C GLY A 25 8.67 11.90 1.49
N GLY A 26 8.15 11.03 0.62
CA GLY A 26 8.85 10.56 -0.59
C GLY A 26 8.58 11.36 -1.88
N GLY A 27 7.70 12.36 -1.82
CA GLY A 27 7.33 13.20 -2.98
C GLY A 27 8.40 14.21 -3.40
N GLY A 28 8.18 14.96 -4.48
CA GLY A 28 9.03 16.11 -4.83
C GLY A 28 10.51 15.80 -5.13
N GLY A 29 10.84 14.55 -5.47
CA GLY A 29 12.22 14.09 -5.71
C GLY A 29 12.97 13.64 -4.45
N PHE A 30 12.33 13.62 -3.28
CA PHE A 30 12.99 13.33 -2.01
C PHE A 30 13.50 11.88 -1.92
N LEU A 31 12.81 10.92 -2.54
CA LEU A 31 13.27 9.53 -2.64
C LEU A 31 14.63 9.40 -3.34
N GLN A 32 14.92 10.26 -4.32
CA GLN A 32 16.16 10.27 -5.10
C GLN A 32 17.19 11.28 -4.60
N SER A 33 16.87 12.05 -3.56
CA SER A 33 17.65 13.23 -3.15
C SER A 33 18.94 12.89 -2.39
N GLY A 34 19.12 11.65 -1.93
CA GLY A 34 20.22 11.25 -1.05
C GLY A 34 19.98 11.55 0.45
N TYR A 35 18.96 12.35 0.78
CA TYR A 35 18.57 12.71 2.15
C TYR A 35 17.64 11.66 2.78
N LYS A 36 18.15 10.42 2.89
CA LYS A 36 17.37 9.27 3.37
C LYS A 36 16.93 9.45 4.83
N GLU A 37 17.80 9.95 5.71
CA GLU A 37 17.47 10.09 7.12
C GLU A 37 16.36 11.13 7.32
N GLU A 38 16.47 12.26 6.64
CA GLU A 38 15.53 13.37 6.72
C GLU A 38 14.14 12.97 6.22
N ARG A 39 14.06 12.21 5.12
CA ARG A 39 12.76 11.73 4.63
C ARG A 39 12.11 10.70 5.55
N LEU A 40 12.91 9.86 6.21
CA LEU A 40 12.40 8.89 7.19
C LEU A 40 11.87 9.62 8.43
N GLN A 41 12.65 10.56 8.97
CA GLN A 41 12.22 11.39 10.10
C GLN A 41 10.95 12.19 9.79
N TYR A 42 10.85 12.78 8.61
CA TYR A 42 9.62 13.45 8.16
C TYR A 42 8.43 12.46 8.08
N GLY A 43 8.67 11.28 7.51
CA GLY A 43 7.65 10.24 7.33
C GLY A 43 7.18 9.58 8.63
N LYS A 44 7.89 9.76 9.76
CA LYS A 44 7.51 9.20 11.06
C LYS A 44 6.09 9.57 11.49
N LEU A 45 5.63 10.78 11.18
CA LEU A 45 4.26 11.20 11.48
C LEU A 45 3.23 10.41 10.66
N LYS A 46 3.53 10.12 9.39
CA LYS A 46 2.70 9.26 8.55
C LYS A 46 2.69 7.82 9.05
N ASP A 47 3.85 7.30 9.45
CA ASP A 47 3.97 5.96 9.99
C ASP A 47 3.10 5.78 11.25
N GLY A 48 3.23 6.68 12.23
CA GLY A 48 2.38 6.67 13.43
C GLY A 48 0.89 6.74 13.10
N GLN A 49 0.51 7.60 12.15
CA GLN A 49 -0.87 7.69 11.67
C GLN A 49 -1.40 6.37 11.07
N ILE A 50 -0.57 5.62 10.34
CA ILE A 50 -0.95 4.31 9.81
C ILE A 50 -1.09 3.30 10.95
N GLN A 51 -0.14 3.25 11.87
CA GLN A 51 -0.18 2.34 13.02
C GLN A 51 -1.41 2.54 13.91
N GLU A 52 -1.87 3.79 14.08
CA GLU A 52 -3.09 4.11 14.83
C GLU A 52 -4.34 3.46 14.23
N THR A 53 -4.37 3.21 12.92
CA THR A 53 -5.49 2.51 12.26
C THR A 53 -5.55 1.03 12.60
N LYS A 54 -4.41 0.42 12.97
CA LYS A 54 -4.23 -1.03 13.16
C LYS A 54 -4.60 -1.89 11.95
N ALA A 55 -4.67 -1.29 10.76
CA ALA A 55 -4.92 -2.03 9.53
C ALA A 55 -3.71 -2.89 9.18
N ASP A 56 -3.95 -4.12 8.70
CA ASP A 56 -2.89 -5.01 8.23
C ASP A 56 -2.20 -4.47 6.97
N TYR A 57 -2.92 -3.65 6.18
CA TYR A 57 -2.45 -3.07 4.92
C TYR A 57 -2.69 -1.57 4.81
N CYS A 58 -1.66 -0.86 4.36
CA CYS A 58 -1.78 0.51 3.85
C CYS A 58 -1.89 0.52 2.32
N ILE A 59 -2.98 1.09 1.80
CA ILE A 59 -3.21 1.23 0.35
C ILE A 59 -2.57 2.53 -0.16
N ALA A 60 -1.59 2.41 -1.04
CA ALA A 60 -0.90 3.54 -1.67
C ALA A 60 -1.40 3.80 -3.10
N GLY A 61 -1.92 5.00 -3.36
CA GLY A 61 -2.35 5.45 -4.69
C GLY A 61 -1.24 6.06 -5.56
N CYS A 62 -0.01 6.14 -5.07
CA CYS A 62 1.12 6.78 -5.73
C CYS A 62 2.37 5.92 -5.55
N HIS A 63 3.21 5.84 -6.59
CA HIS A 63 4.46 5.07 -6.56
C HIS A 63 5.39 5.51 -5.43
N ASN A 64 5.60 6.83 -5.28
CA ASN A 64 6.45 7.36 -4.22
C ASN A 64 5.88 7.09 -2.83
N CYS A 65 4.55 7.13 -2.67
CA CYS A 65 3.93 6.77 -1.39
C CYS A 65 4.13 5.30 -1.07
N HIS A 66 3.97 4.41 -2.04
CA HIS A 66 4.20 2.98 -1.84
C HIS A 66 5.64 2.71 -1.38
N ALA A 67 6.63 3.18 -2.14
CA ALA A 67 8.04 2.96 -1.82
C ALA A 67 8.41 3.56 -0.45
N GLN A 68 7.99 4.81 -0.19
CA GLN A 68 8.29 5.48 1.07
C GLN A 68 7.62 4.81 2.26
N ILE A 69 6.33 4.48 2.17
CA ILE A 69 5.57 3.89 3.29
C ILE A 69 6.04 2.47 3.58
N HIS A 70 6.40 1.70 2.55
CA HIS A 70 7.03 0.40 2.73
C HIS A 70 8.31 0.51 3.56
N GLU A 71 9.19 1.44 3.19
CA GLU A 71 10.44 1.66 3.92
C GLU A 71 10.23 2.23 5.33
N LEU A 72 9.18 3.04 5.54
CA LEU A 72 8.78 3.49 6.89
C LEU A 72 8.38 2.30 7.77
N SER A 73 7.56 1.39 7.23
CA SER A 73 7.14 0.18 7.93
C SER A 73 8.32 -0.68 8.37
N GLU A 74 9.29 -0.90 7.47
CA GLU A 74 10.52 -1.64 7.76
C GLU A 74 11.40 -0.90 8.78
N HIS A 75 11.62 0.41 8.59
CA HIS A 75 12.52 1.20 9.41
C HIS A 75 12.02 1.35 10.85
N TYR A 76 10.71 1.54 11.05
CA TYR A 76 10.11 1.68 12.37
C TYR A 76 9.56 0.37 12.95
N GLY A 77 9.65 -0.74 12.21
CA GLY A 77 9.19 -2.05 12.65
C GLY A 77 7.67 -2.14 12.83
N ALA A 78 6.91 -1.38 12.02
CA ALA A 78 5.47 -1.25 12.17
C ALA A 78 4.69 -2.50 11.72
N GLY A 79 5.24 -3.25 10.75
CA GLY A 79 4.73 -4.56 10.35
C GLY A 79 3.46 -4.57 9.48
N TYR A 80 2.89 -3.42 9.16
CA TYR A 80 1.81 -3.35 8.16
C TYR A 80 2.37 -3.57 6.75
N GLY A 81 1.62 -4.29 5.93
CA GLY A 81 1.88 -4.44 4.50
C GLY A 81 1.54 -3.16 3.73
N VAL A 82 2.15 -2.96 2.57
CA VAL A 82 1.87 -1.82 1.70
C VAL A 82 1.53 -2.33 0.32
N VAL A 83 0.38 -1.93 -0.21
CA VAL A 83 -0.11 -2.38 -1.51
C VAL A 83 -0.51 -1.22 -2.38
N HIS A 84 -0.30 -1.36 -3.69
CA HIS A 84 -0.84 -0.38 -4.63
C HIS A 84 -2.34 -0.53 -4.80
N LEU A 85 -3.04 0.60 -4.97
CA LEU A 85 -4.46 0.58 -5.29
C LEU A 85 -4.75 -0.16 -6.62
N TRP A 86 -3.89 0.01 -7.63
CA TRP A 86 -4.06 -0.67 -8.92
C TRP A 86 -3.87 -2.19 -8.79
N THR A 87 -3.00 -2.67 -7.89
CA THR A 87 -2.84 -4.11 -7.62
C THR A 87 -4.14 -4.71 -7.10
N LEU A 88 -4.81 -4.04 -6.16
CA LEU A 88 -6.11 -4.52 -5.64
C LEU A 88 -7.21 -4.49 -6.71
N ILE A 89 -7.19 -3.49 -7.61
CA ILE A 89 -8.10 -3.46 -8.76
C ILE A 89 -7.84 -4.67 -9.67
N CYS A 90 -6.59 -4.92 -10.05
CA CYS A 90 -6.23 -6.05 -10.91
C CYS A 90 -6.51 -7.41 -10.24
N LEU A 91 -6.34 -7.54 -8.92
CA LEU A 91 -6.77 -8.72 -8.16
C LEU A 91 -8.28 -8.91 -8.23
N SER A 92 -9.05 -7.84 -8.06
CA SER A 92 -10.52 -7.90 -8.11
C SER A 92 -11.05 -8.28 -9.49
N LEU A 93 -10.32 -7.91 -10.54
CA LEU A 93 -10.64 -8.24 -11.93
C LEU A 93 -10.07 -9.59 -12.37
N GLY A 94 -9.25 -10.25 -11.55
CA GLY A 94 -8.57 -11.49 -11.94
C GLY A 94 -7.56 -11.29 -13.07
N ILE A 95 -6.89 -10.14 -13.16
CA ILE A 95 -5.93 -9.84 -14.24
C ILE A 95 -4.52 -9.51 -13.74
N LEU A 96 -4.28 -9.62 -12.42
CA LEU A 96 -2.95 -9.38 -11.86
C LEU A 96 -1.98 -10.50 -12.25
N GLY A 97 -0.93 -10.14 -13.00
CA GLY A 97 0.05 -11.07 -13.54
C GLY A 97 0.95 -11.71 -12.48
N PRO A 98 1.63 -12.83 -12.80
CA PRO A 98 2.42 -13.58 -11.83
C PRO A 98 3.57 -12.78 -11.19
N LYS A 99 4.29 -11.97 -11.98
CA LYS A 99 5.41 -11.15 -11.49
C LYS A 99 4.95 -9.95 -10.64
N GLU A 100 3.74 -9.48 -10.87
CA GLU A 100 3.17 -8.35 -10.12
C GLU A 100 2.74 -8.75 -8.70
N ARG A 101 2.76 -10.06 -8.39
CA ARG A 101 2.44 -10.64 -7.09
C ARG A 101 3.66 -10.81 -6.18
N GLU A 102 4.88 -10.61 -6.68
CA GLU A 102 6.13 -10.92 -5.96
C GLU A 102 6.26 -10.19 -4.60
N TYR A 103 5.76 -8.96 -4.52
CA TYR A 103 5.85 -8.12 -3.32
C TYR A 103 4.68 -8.30 -2.34
N LEU A 104 3.64 -9.04 -2.74
CA LEU A 104 2.47 -9.26 -1.89
C LEU A 104 2.83 -10.18 -0.74
N HIS A 105 2.13 -10.06 0.37
CA HIS A 105 2.19 -11.07 1.43
C HIS A 105 1.41 -12.32 1.03
N ASP A 106 1.65 -13.42 1.74
CA ASP A 106 1.19 -14.77 1.36
C ASP A 106 -0.34 -14.91 1.27
N ASP A 107 -1.07 -14.13 2.05
CA ASP A 107 -2.54 -14.02 2.04
C ASP A 107 -3.09 -13.40 0.75
N LEU A 108 -2.33 -12.52 0.06
CA LEU A 108 -2.76 -11.88 -1.19
C LEU A 108 -2.16 -12.53 -2.44
N LYS A 109 -1.01 -13.22 -2.34
CA LYS A 109 -0.30 -13.81 -3.51
C LYS A 109 -1.19 -14.69 -4.37
N ASN A 110 -2.07 -15.49 -3.77
CA ASN A 110 -2.87 -16.51 -4.45
C ASN A 110 -4.34 -16.12 -4.64
N VAL A 111 -4.72 -14.87 -4.34
CA VAL A 111 -6.09 -14.40 -4.52
C VAL A 111 -6.39 -14.20 -6.02
N ASN A 112 -7.52 -14.73 -6.49
CA ASN A 112 -8.04 -14.56 -7.86
C ASN A 112 -6.95 -14.73 -8.93
N VAL A 113 -6.19 -15.82 -8.85
CA VAL A 113 -5.21 -16.16 -9.89
C VAL A 113 -5.99 -16.57 -11.14
N PHE A 114 -5.75 -15.86 -12.25
CA PHE A 114 -6.30 -16.28 -13.53
C PHE A 114 -5.56 -17.50 -14.03
N HIS A 115 -6.29 -18.58 -14.10
CA HIS A 115 -5.89 -19.82 -14.73
C HIS A 115 -6.53 -19.85 -16.13
N PRO A 116 -5.78 -19.64 -17.21
CA PRO A 116 -6.35 -19.67 -18.56
C PRO A 116 -7.06 -21.01 -18.86
N GLU A 117 -6.64 -22.10 -18.21
CA GLU A 117 -7.30 -23.40 -18.22
C GLU A 117 -8.71 -23.43 -17.60
N GLN A 118 -9.11 -22.42 -16.81
CA GLN A 118 -10.45 -22.30 -16.20
C GLN A 118 -11.43 -21.50 -17.07
N ALA A 119 -11.00 -20.96 -18.22
CA ALA A 119 -11.84 -20.13 -19.10
C ALA A 119 -12.62 -20.94 -20.16
N GLU A 120 -12.48 -22.26 -20.19
CA GLU A 120 -13.07 -23.16 -21.20
C GLU A 120 -14.22 -24.06 -20.67
N GLU A 121 -14.68 -23.89 -19.43
CA GLU A 121 -15.94 -24.48 -18.91
C GLU A 121 -17.10 -23.47 -18.92
#